data_AF-A0A1R4GW47-F1
#
_entry.id   AF-A0A1R4GW47-F1
#
_cell.length_a   1.000
_cell.length_b   1.000
_cell.length_c   1.000
_cell.angle_alpha   90.00
_cell.angle_beta   90.00
_cell.angle_gamma   90.00
#
_symmetry.space_group_name_H-M   'P 1'
#
loop_
_entity.id
_entity.type
_entity.pdbx_description
1 polymer ?
#
loop_
_entity_poly.entity_id
_entity_poly.type
_entity_poly.pdbx_seq_one_letter_code
_entity_poly.pdbx_strand_id
1 'polypeptide(L)'
;MRKLYGGVGLNLKTALTWQQVNKSFDQRMALLEQLSSSLALSDPKPKFGHHRAYESINQLPLAFSSYIDFINEQGGHQALFRPKGTTLDKTAYFQKLYALIRKNVYRFGRLTTFEYLCLLGKIDLAEVEPDSCYIAEASGPKRGAKLLFGMLDDAKLDEHAIGLADYLNVGYQEMEAAICHWQKSPNRYIAH
;
A
#
# COMPACT_ATOMS: atom_id res chain seq x y z
N MET A 1 4.09 -6.86 -13.96
CA MET A 1 3.06 -7.92 -13.77
C MET A 1 3.43 -9.23 -14.47
N ARG A 2 3.57 -9.28 -15.81
CA ARG A 2 3.83 -10.54 -16.55
C ARG A 2 5.09 -11.30 -16.11
N LYS A 3 6.22 -10.60 -15.88
CA LYS A 3 7.45 -11.19 -15.31
C LYS A 3 7.23 -11.75 -13.90
N LEU A 4 6.59 -10.97 -13.02
CA LEU A 4 6.40 -11.31 -11.60
C LEU A 4 5.46 -12.51 -11.39
N TYR A 5 4.25 -12.46 -11.98
CA TYR A 5 3.23 -13.50 -11.76
C TYR A 5 3.35 -14.65 -12.78
N GLY A 6 3.53 -14.31 -14.06
CA GLY A 6 3.58 -15.29 -15.14
C GLY A 6 4.96 -15.85 -15.43
N GLY A 7 6.03 -15.34 -14.80
CA GLY A 7 7.40 -15.76 -15.10
C GLY A 7 7.84 -15.47 -16.54
N VAL A 8 7.10 -14.63 -17.29
CA VAL A 8 7.33 -14.44 -18.73
C VAL A 8 8.72 -13.83 -18.96
N GLY A 9 9.57 -14.53 -19.71
CA GLY A 9 10.94 -14.10 -19.98
C GLY A 9 11.90 -14.30 -18.81
N LEU A 10 11.52 -15.07 -17.79
CA LEU A 10 12.37 -15.49 -16.69
C LEU A 10 12.63 -16.99 -16.77
N ASN A 11 13.83 -17.44 -16.40
CA ASN A 11 14.16 -18.86 -16.32
C ASN A 11 13.64 -19.47 -15.00
N LEU A 12 12.32 -19.49 -14.85
CA LEU A 12 11.64 -20.05 -13.68
C LEU A 12 11.14 -21.46 -13.99
N LYS A 13 11.28 -22.35 -13.01
CA LYS A 13 10.74 -23.72 -13.11
C LYS A 13 9.21 -23.72 -13.08
N THR A 14 8.61 -22.77 -12.37
CA THR A 14 7.17 -22.66 -12.15
C THR A 14 6.75 -21.20 -12.01
N ALA A 15 5.56 -20.86 -12.49
CA ALA A 15 4.97 -19.54 -12.29
C ALA A 15 4.57 -19.30 -10.82
N LEU A 16 4.53 -18.02 -10.42
CA LEU A 16 4.10 -17.63 -9.08
C LEU A 16 2.57 -17.68 -9.01
N THR A 17 2.04 -18.70 -8.34
CA THR A 17 0.60 -18.86 -8.10
C THR A 17 0.31 -18.96 -6.61
N TRP A 18 -0.95 -18.70 -6.22
CA TRP A 18 -1.36 -18.83 -4.82
C TRP A 18 -1.10 -20.23 -4.25
N GLN A 19 -1.30 -21.28 -5.05
CA GLN A 19 -1.01 -22.66 -4.67
C GLN A 19 0.49 -22.89 -4.41
N GLN A 20 1.37 -22.31 -5.23
CA GLN A 20 2.81 -22.48 -5.05
C GLN A 20 3.34 -21.75 -3.81
N VAL A 21 2.82 -20.56 -3.52
CA VAL A 21 3.27 -19.79 -2.35
C VAL A 21 2.68 -20.30 -1.03
N ASN A 22 1.60 -21.08 -1.04
CA ASN A 22 1.05 -21.74 0.14
C ASN A 22 1.61 -23.14 0.42
N LYS A 23 2.68 -23.53 -0.28
CA LYS A 23 3.47 -24.71 0.07
C LYS A 23 4.23 -24.50 1.39
N SER A 24 5.00 -25.50 1.81
CA SER A 24 5.84 -25.39 3.02
C SER A 24 6.74 -24.15 2.95
N PHE A 25 7.12 -23.62 4.12
CA PHE A 25 7.96 -22.43 4.24
C PHE A 25 9.22 -22.54 3.36
N ASP A 26 9.95 -23.66 3.43
CA ASP A 26 11.18 -23.88 2.65
C ASP A 26 10.91 -23.87 1.15
N GLN A 27 9.82 -24.50 0.70
CA GLN A 27 9.44 -24.54 -0.71
C GLN A 27 9.05 -23.15 -1.23
N ARG A 28 8.28 -22.39 -0.44
CA ARG A 28 7.93 -21.00 -0.75
C ARG A 28 9.18 -20.13 -0.82
N MET A 29 10.08 -20.21 0.17
CA MET A 29 11.29 -19.40 0.22
C MET A 29 12.19 -19.66 -0.99
N ALA A 30 12.45 -20.92 -1.31
CA ALA A 30 13.26 -21.29 -2.48
C ALA A 30 12.66 -20.74 -3.79
N LEU A 31 11.33 -20.79 -3.95
CA LEU A 31 10.64 -20.23 -5.11
C LEU A 31 10.81 -18.69 -5.19
N LEU A 32 10.60 -17.99 -4.08
CA LEU A 32 10.71 -16.53 -4.04
C LEU A 32 12.16 -16.05 -4.23
N GLU A 33 13.15 -16.79 -3.74
CA GLU A 33 14.56 -16.52 -3.97
C GLU A 33 14.95 -16.70 -5.44
N GLN A 34 14.47 -17.77 -6.08
CA GLN A 34 14.68 -17.98 -7.52
C GLN A 34 14.03 -16.85 -8.33
N LEU A 35 12.81 -16.43 -7.96
CA LEU A 35 12.10 -15.32 -8.59
C LEU A 35 12.85 -14.00 -8.43
N SER A 36 13.27 -13.67 -7.20
CA SER A 36 14.05 -12.48 -6.88
C SER A 36 15.33 -12.41 -7.73
N SER A 37 16.10 -13.51 -7.76
CA SER A 37 17.34 -13.62 -8.52
C SER A 37 17.10 -13.46 -10.02
N SER A 38 16.08 -14.13 -10.55
CA SER A 38 15.73 -14.04 -11.97
C SER A 38 15.29 -12.63 -12.37
N LEU A 39 14.52 -11.94 -11.53
CA LEU A 39 14.11 -10.57 -11.78
C LEU A 39 15.30 -9.60 -11.71
N ALA A 40 16.22 -9.82 -10.77
CA ALA A 40 17.44 -9.02 -10.63
C ALA A 40 18.35 -9.08 -11.86
N LEU A 41 18.38 -10.22 -12.55
CA LEU A 41 19.14 -10.47 -13.78
C LEU A 41 18.36 -10.15 -15.06
N SER A 42 17.05 -9.90 -14.98
CA SER A 42 16.22 -9.69 -16.17
C SER A 42 16.48 -8.33 -16.83
N ASP A 43 16.23 -8.26 -18.14
CA ASP A 43 16.30 -7.03 -18.92
C ASP A 43 14.92 -6.69 -19.54
N PRO A 44 14.39 -5.47 -19.37
CA PRO A 44 14.83 -4.49 -18.37
C PRO A 44 14.61 -5.01 -16.95
N LYS A 45 15.55 -4.65 -16.06
CA LYS A 45 15.44 -4.91 -14.62
C LYS A 45 14.25 -4.13 -14.05
N PRO A 46 13.36 -4.77 -13.27
CA PRO A 46 12.27 -4.07 -12.61
C PRO A 46 12.80 -2.97 -11.68
N LYS A 47 12.18 -1.80 -11.73
CA LYS A 47 12.49 -0.67 -10.86
C LYS A 47 11.31 -0.42 -9.94
N PHE A 48 11.61 0.00 -8.72
CA PHE A 48 10.61 0.55 -7.82
C PHE A 48 10.30 1.99 -8.21
N GLY A 49 9.04 2.39 -8.05
CA GLY A 49 8.63 3.78 -8.26
C GLY A 49 9.22 4.72 -7.21
N HIS A 50 9.07 6.03 -7.43
CA HIS A 50 9.65 7.07 -6.56
C HIS A 50 9.30 6.91 -5.07
N HIS A 51 8.09 6.46 -4.76
CA HIS A 51 7.62 6.24 -3.40
C HIS A 51 8.28 5.05 -2.68
N ARG A 52 9.05 4.24 -3.41
CA ARG A 52 9.75 3.04 -2.94
C ARG A 52 11.20 2.99 -3.43
N ALA A 53 11.83 4.16 -3.63
CA ALA A 53 13.18 4.27 -4.19
C ALA A 53 14.27 3.53 -3.38
N TYR A 54 14.02 3.27 -2.10
CA TYR A 54 14.92 2.56 -1.19
C TYR A 54 14.60 1.05 -1.04
N GLU A 55 13.66 0.53 -1.83
CA GLU A 55 13.38 -0.90 -1.88
C GLU A 55 14.33 -1.63 -2.81
N SER A 56 14.53 -2.91 -2.52
CA SER A 56 15.37 -3.80 -3.32
C SER A 56 14.60 -5.06 -3.67
N ILE A 57 14.82 -5.56 -4.88
CA ILE A 57 14.19 -6.79 -5.35
C ILE A 57 14.64 -8.00 -4.54
N ASN A 58 15.85 -7.91 -3.96
CA ASN A 58 16.40 -8.93 -3.06
C ASN A 58 15.58 -9.10 -1.78
N GLN A 59 14.74 -8.13 -1.42
CA GLN A 59 13.84 -8.18 -0.27
C GLN A 59 12.50 -8.86 -0.59
N LEU A 60 12.26 -9.23 -1.86
CA LEU A 60 11.02 -9.88 -2.29
C LEU A 60 10.68 -11.13 -1.48
N PRO A 61 11.62 -12.07 -1.18
CA PRO A 61 11.29 -13.26 -0.41
C PRO A 61 10.72 -12.95 0.98
N LEU A 62 11.35 -12.01 1.69
CA LEU A 62 10.90 -11.61 3.03
C LEU A 62 9.57 -10.83 2.99
N ALA A 63 9.43 -9.90 2.04
CA ALA A 63 8.20 -9.14 1.88
C ALA A 63 7.00 -10.03 1.54
N PHE A 64 7.16 -10.98 0.61
CA PHE A 64 6.08 -11.89 0.23
C PHE A 64 5.79 -12.91 1.34
N SER A 65 6.81 -13.54 1.93
CA SER A 65 6.60 -14.52 3.00
C SER A 65 5.89 -13.89 4.21
N SER A 66 6.34 -12.73 4.69
CA SER A 66 5.67 -12.05 5.82
C SER A 66 4.21 -11.69 5.54
N TYR A 67 3.89 -11.26 4.30
CA TYR A 67 2.50 -11.01 3.92
C TYR A 67 1.67 -12.31 3.91
N ILE A 68 2.19 -13.38 3.30
CA ILE A 68 1.46 -14.66 3.21
C ILE A 68 1.25 -15.27 4.60
N ASP A 69 2.29 -15.26 5.44
CA ASP A 69 2.22 -15.77 6.80
C ASP A 69 1.20 -14.97 7.61
N PHE A 70 1.26 -13.64 7.56
CA PHE A 70 0.26 -12.78 8.19
C PHE A 70 -1.16 -13.08 7.72
N ILE A 71 -1.41 -13.15 6.41
CA ILE A 71 -2.75 -13.44 5.88
C ILE A 71 -3.25 -14.81 6.36
N ASN A 72 -2.39 -15.83 6.36
CA ASN A 72 -2.75 -17.18 6.81
C ASN A 72 -3.05 -17.22 8.31
N GLU A 73 -2.28 -16.49 9.14
CA GLU A 73 -2.55 -16.32 10.57
C GLU A 73 -3.91 -15.65 10.85
N GLN A 74 -4.36 -14.76 9.97
CA GLN A 74 -5.68 -14.13 10.08
C GLN A 74 -6.83 -15.02 9.56
N GLY A 75 -6.56 -16.25 9.11
CA GLY A 75 -7.56 -17.15 8.53
C GLY A 75 -7.88 -16.87 7.05
N GLY A 76 -7.00 -16.15 6.36
CA GLY A 76 -7.12 -15.80 4.94
C GLY A 76 -7.71 -14.42 4.67
N HIS A 77 -7.64 -13.98 3.42
CA HIS A 77 -8.10 -12.65 2.99
C HIS A 77 -9.57 -12.38 3.35
N GLN A 78 -10.45 -13.36 3.17
CA GLN A 78 -11.88 -13.17 3.46
C GLN A 78 -12.12 -12.92 4.95
N ALA A 79 -11.47 -13.67 5.83
CA ALA A 79 -11.59 -13.49 7.27
C ALA A 79 -11.02 -12.13 7.73
N LEU A 80 -9.94 -11.67 7.10
CA LEU A 80 -9.29 -10.40 7.44
C LEU A 80 -9.97 -9.16 6.85
N PHE A 81 -10.58 -9.23 5.68
CA PHE A 81 -11.09 -8.05 4.97
C PHE A 81 -12.61 -7.94 4.93
N ARG A 82 -13.32 -9.07 5.13
CA ARG A 82 -14.78 -9.15 5.14
C ARG A 82 -15.27 -9.97 6.35
N PRO A 83 -15.07 -9.48 7.58
CA PRO A 83 -15.51 -10.18 8.78
C PRO A 83 -17.04 -10.34 8.75
N LYS A 84 -17.53 -11.57 8.97
CA LYS A 84 -18.97 -11.87 8.94
C LYS A 84 -19.68 -11.35 10.20
N GLY A 85 -20.92 -10.89 10.03
CA GLY A 85 -21.91 -10.81 11.12
C GLY A 85 -21.93 -9.53 11.94
N THR A 86 -21.32 -8.43 11.46
CA THR A 86 -21.25 -7.18 12.22
C THR A 86 -21.61 -5.99 11.33
N THR A 87 -22.40 -5.04 11.83
CA THR A 87 -22.44 -3.68 11.27
C THR A 87 -21.06 -3.07 11.49
N LEU A 88 -20.24 -3.05 10.44
CA LEU A 88 -18.85 -2.65 10.52
C LEU A 88 -18.72 -1.13 10.33
N ASP A 89 -18.13 -0.45 11.30
CA ASP A 89 -17.62 0.90 11.08
C ASP A 89 -16.37 0.80 10.19
N LYS A 90 -16.54 1.19 8.93
CA LYS A 90 -15.50 1.11 7.90
C LYS A 90 -14.25 1.92 8.25
N THR A 91 -14.44 3.06 8.90
CA THR A 91 -13.33 3.96 9.28
C THR A 91 -12.54 3.41 10.46
N ALA A 92 -13.23 2.94 11.49
CA ALA A 92 -12.59 2.26 12.63
C ALA A 92 -11.88 0.97 12.18
N TYR A 93 -12.46 0.25 11.23
CA TYR A 93 -11.84 -0.96 10.69
C TYR A 93 -10.63 -0.66 9.80
N PHE A 94 -10.66 0.43 9.04
CA PHE A 94 -9.50 0.92 8.30
C PHE A 94 -8.32 1.19 9.24
N GLN A 95 -8.53 1.94 10.33
CA GLN A 95 -7.49 2.23 11.33
C GLN A 95 -6.91 0.94 11.93
N LYS A 96 -7.79 -0.01 12.29
CA LYS A 96 -7.39 -1.32 12.82
C LYS A 96 -6.52 -2.08 11.83
N LEU A 97 -6.95 -2.21 10.58
CA LEU A 97 -6.19 -2.91 9.54
C LEU A 97 -4.90 -2.18 9.20
N TYR A 98 -4.89 -0.85 9.20
CA TYR A 98 -3.71 -0.04 8.95
C TYR A 98 -2.61 -0.33 9.98
N ALA A 99 -2.95 -0.30 11.28
CA ALA A 99 -2.02 -0.64 12.33
C ALA A 99 -1.56 -2.11 12.27
N LEU A 100 -2.50 -3.03 12.02
CA LEU A 100 -2.23 -4.46 12.00
C LEU A 100 -1.30 -4.86 10.84
N ILE A 101 -1.56 -4.36 9.63
CA ILE A 101 -0.73 -4.67 8.46
C ILE A 101 0.68 -4.08 8.63
N ARG A 102 0.80 -2.81 9.06
CA ARG A 102 2.11 -2.17 9.25
C ARG A 102 3.00 -2.90 10.25
N LYS A 103 2.38 -3.49 11.29
CA LYS A 103 3.11 -4.23 12.33
C LYS A 103 3.64 -5.57 11.83
N ASN A 104 2.90 -6.26 10.95
CA ASN A 104 3.15 -7.66 10.64
C ASN A 104 3.77 -7.89 9.25
N VAL A 105 3.63 -6.96 8.31
CA VAL A 105 4.14 -7.14 6.94
C VAL A 105 5.46 -6.41 6.75
N TYR A 106 6.50 -7.16 6.37
CA TYR A 106 7.86 -6.66 6.24
C TYR A 106 7.95 -5.52 5.21
N ARG A 107 8.45 -4.37 5.66
CA ARG A 107 8.63 -3.15 4.84
C ARG A 107 7.34 -2.66 4.18
N PHE A 108 6.17 -2.97 4.75
CA PHE A 108 4.89 -2.41 4.31
C PHE A 108 4.65 -1.08 5.03
N GLY A 109 5.33 -0.03 4.53
CA GLY A 109 5.33 1.28 5.16
C GLY A 109 3.98 2.02 5.11
N ARG A 110 3.94 3.21 5.72
CA ARG A 110 2.78 4.12 5.81
C ARG A 110 2.01 4.24 4.49
N LEU A 111 2.66 4.82 3.48
CA LEU A 111 2.04 5.15 2.20
C LEU A 111 1.49 3.89 1.51
N THR A 112 2.27 2.82 1.46
CA THR A 112 1.82 1.56 0.84
C THR A 112 0.66 0.93 1.60
N THR A 113 0.63 1.00 2.93
CA THR A 113 -0.50 0.48 3.71
C THR A 113 -1.76 1.28 3.42
N PHE A 114 -1.65 2.61 3.44
CA PHE A 114 -2.75 3.51 3.14
C PHE A 114 -3.30 3.28 1.72
N GLU A 115 -2.45 3.30 0.69
CA GLU A 115 -2.85 3.06 -0.69
C GLU A 115 -3.44 1.67 -0.91
N TYR A 116 -2.87 0.64 -0.26
CA TYR A 116 -3.38 -0.73 -0.34
C TYR A 116 -4.78 -0.86 0.24
N LEU A 117 -5.03 -0.32 1.44
CA LEU A 117 -6.36 -0.38 2.05
C LEU A 117 -7.38 0.46 1.30
N CYS A 118 -7.02 1.66 0.84
CA CYS A 118 -7.90 2.48 0.00
C CYS A 118 -8.23 1.76 -1.31
N LEU A 119 -7.25 1.10 -1.94
CA LEU A 119 -7.50 0.30 -3.13
C LEU A 119 -8.48 -0.83 -2.84
N LEU A 120 -8.25 -1.62 -1.78
CA LEU A 120 -9.13 -2.72 -1.39
C LEU A 120 -10.56 -2.26 -1.11
N GLY A 121 -10.74 -1.11 -0.44
CA GLY A 121 -12.04 -0.50 -0.23
C GLY A 121 -12.74 -0.09 -1.52
N LYS A 122 -12.01 0.58 -2.44
CA LYS A 122 -12.55 1.02 -3.74
C LYS A 122 -12.99 -0.11 -4.66
N ILE A 123 -12.30 -1.25 -4.60
CA ILE A 123 -12.67 -2.44 -5.39
C ILE A 123 -13.56 -3.41 -4.60
N ASP A 124 -14.11 -2.95 -3.47
CA ASP A 124 -15.01 -3.68 -2.57
C ASP A 124 -14.38 -4.93 -1.92
N LEU A 125 -13.10 -5.23 -2.10
CA LEU A 125 -12.48 -6.42 -1.49
C LEU A 125 -12.34 -6.32 0.04
N ALA A 126 -12.41 -5.11 0.60
CA ALA A 126 -12.47 -4.87 2.04
C ALA A 126 -13.55 -3.85 2.38
N GLU A 127 -14.29 -4.07 3.47
CA GLU A 127 -15.29 -3.11 3.96
C GLU A 127 -14.62 -2.00 4.78
N VAL A 128 -13.84 -1.16 4.11
CA VAL A 128 -13.06 -0.07 4.74
C VAL A 128 -13.07 1.21 3.93
N GLU A 129 -12.90 2.32 4.62
CA GLU A 129 -12.64 3.64 4.04
C GLU A 129 -11.72 4.42 4.99
N PRO A 130 -10.82 5.26 4.48
CA PRO A 130 -9.92 6.02 5.34
C PRO A 130 -10.70 6.97 6.24
N ASP A 131 -10.29 7.09 7.49
CA ASP A 131 -10.84 8.01 8.48
C ASP A 131 -10.30 9.45 8.32
N SER A 132 -9.17 9.62 7.63
CA SER A 132 -8.56 10.92 7.38
C SER A 132 -7.69 10.93 6.12
N CYS A 133 -7.01 12.06 5.86
CA CYS A 133 -6.01 12.20 4.80
C CYS A 133 -4.61 11.67 5.20
N TYR A 134 -4.41 11.20 6.45
CA TYR A 134 -3.16 10.65 6.97
C TYR A 134 -1.94 11.60 6.78
N ILE A 135 -2.15 12.91 6.90
CA ILE A 135 -1.13 13.94 6.63
C ILE A 135 -0.01 13.91 7.68
N ALA A 136 -0.34 13.61 8.94
CA ALA A 136 0.59 13.65 10.06
C ALA A 136 1.84 12.80 9.84
N GLU A 137 1.69 11.63 9.22
CA GLU A 137 2.79 10.70 8.98
C GLU A 137 3.50 10.94 7.62
N ALA A 138 3.11 11.96 6.83
CA ALA A 138 3.49 12.09 5.42
C ALA A 138 4.24 13.38 5.06
N SER A 139 5.52 13.30 4.70
CA SER A 139 6.35 14.50 4.44
C SER A 139 5.92 15.35 3.24
N GLY A 140 5.43 14.73 2.16
CA GLY A 140 4.91 15.44 0.99
C GLY A 140 3.59 16.15 1.29
N PRO A 141 2.52 15.40 1.63
CA PRO A 141 1.23 15.97 2.01
C PRO A 141 1.34 17.02 3.11
N LYS A 142 2.15 16.79 4.16
CA LYS A 142 2.34 17.77 5.24
C LYS A 142 2.90 19.10 4.75
N ARG A 143 3.87 19.08 3.83
CA ARG A 143 4.39 20.32 3.23
C ARG A 143 3.32 21.03 2.40
N GLY A 144 2.53 20.28 1.63
CA GLY A 144 1.40 20.85 0.90
C GLY A 144 0.34 21.42 1.81
N ALA A 145 -0.08 20.70 2.84
CA ALA A 145 -1.07 21.17 3.79
C ALA A 145 -0.60 22.47 4.47
N LYS A 146 0.69 22.58 4.83
CA LYS A 146 1.25 23.82 5.39
C LYS A 146 1.27 24.99 4.42
N LEU A 147 1.49 24.73 3.14
CA LEU A 147 1.41 25.75 2.10
C LEU A 147 -0.04 26.21 1.89
N LEU A 148 -1.03 25.33 2.04
CA LEU A 148 -2.43 25.61 1.76
C LEU A 148 -3.17 26.23 2.95
N PHE A 149 -2.94 25.69 4.15
CA PHE A 149 -3.68 26.03 5.37
C PHE A 149 -2.84 26.82 6.39
N GLY A 150 -1.56 27.05 6.09
CA GLY A 150 -0.62 27.74 6.97
C GLY A 150 0.13 26.81 7.94
N MET A 151 0.96 27.41 8.81
CA MET A 151 1.87 26.69 9.71
C MET A 151 1.16 26.15 10.96
N LEU A 152 0.22 25.22 10.77
CA LEU A 152 -0.53 24.57 11.83
C LEU A 152 0.14 23.28 12.30
N ASP A 153 -0.33 22.76 13.43
CA ASP A 153 0.01 21.41 13.90
C ASP A 153 -0.60 20.33 12.99
N ASP A 154 -0.04 19.12 13.05
CA ASP A 154 -0.40 18.04 12.12
C ASP A 154 -1.87 17.63 12.22
N ALA A 155 -2.48 17.72 13.41
CA ALA A 155 -3.88 17.37 13.61
C ALA A 155 -4.81 18.37 12.91
N LYS A 156 -4.56 19.67 13.06
CA LYS A 156 -5.32 20.72 12.36
C LYS A 156 -5.12 20.67 10.86
N LEU A 157 -3.91 20.34 10.38
CA LEU A 157 -3.66 20.18 8.95
C LEU A 157 -4.52 19.05 8.36
N ASP A 158 -4.65 17.93 9.08
CA ASP A 158 -5.48 16.81 8.67
C ASP A 158 -6.98 17.16 8.75
N GLU A 159 -7.42 17.84 9.81
CA GLU A 159 -8.79 18.35 9.97
C GLU A 159 -9.20 19.29 8.82
N HIS A 160 -8.33 20.25 8.45
CA HIS A 160 -8.59 21.14 7.33
C HIS A 160 -8.61 20.41 5.98
N ALA A 161 -7.76 19.40 5.80
CA ALA A 161 -7.77 18.58 4.59
C ALA A 161 -9.06 17.74 4.48
N ILE A 162 -9.53 17.16 5.59
CA ILE A 162 -10.83 16.47 5.65
C ILE A 162 -11.95 17.45 5.29
N GLY A 163 -12.01 18.61 5.96
CA GLY A 163 -13.08 19.59 5.71
C GLY A 163 -13.09 20.09 4.26
N LEU A 164 -11.92 20.26 3.63
CA LEU A 164 -11.83 20.59 2.22
C LEU A 164 -12.27 19.42 1.32
N ALA A 165 -11.92 18.19 1.68
CA ALA A 165 -12.28 16.99 0.92
C ALA A 165 -13.80 16.79 0.92
N ASP A 166 -14.44 16.93 2.09
CA ASP A 166 -15.88 16.85 2.27
C ASP A 166 -16.60 17.96 1.49
N TYR A 167 -16.11 19.21 1.59
CA TYR A 167 -16.67 20.34 0.87
C TYR A 167 -16.63 20.14 -0.66
N LEU A 168 -15.56 19.53 -1.18
CA LEU A 168 -15.38 19.24 -2.60
C LEU A 168 -15.98 17.89 -3.03
N ASN A 169 -16.48 17.10 -2.09
CA ASN A 169 -16.96 15.73 -2.30
C ASN A 169 -15.91 14.84 -3.00
N VAL A 170 -14.67 14.85 -2.49
CA VAL A 170 -13.57 14.00 -2.96
C VAL A 170 -13.09 13.06 -1.84
N GLY A 171 -12.62 11.86 -2.21
CA GLY A 171 -12.10 10.91 -1.23
C GLY A 171 -10.82 11.41 -0.55
N TYR A 172 -10.55 10.95 0.67
CA TYR A 172 -9.38 11.39 1.43
C TYR A 172 -8.05 10.92 0.84
N GLN A 173 -8.03 9.79 0.10
CA GLN A 173 -6.84 9.38 -0.66
C GLN A 173 -6.57 10.35 -1.81
N GLU A 174 -7.60 10.77 -2.52
CA GLU A 174 -7.52 11.76 -3.60
C GLU A 174 -7.04 13.11 -3.06
N MET A 175 -7.56 13.54 -1.91
CA MET A 175 -7.11 14.77 -1.25
C MET A 175 -5.64 14.70 -0.83
N GLU A 176 -5.20 13.62 -0.19
CA GLU A 176 -3.79 13.40 0.17
C GLU A 176 -2.88 13.50 -1.06
N ALA A 177 -3.26 12.83 -2.14
CA ALA A 177 -2.51 12.82 -3.39
C ALA A 177 -2.48 14.20 -4.06
N ALA A 178 -3.62 14.91 -4.06
CA ALA A 178 -3.73 16.26 -4.62
C ALA A 178 -2.84 17.26 -3.87
N ILE A 179 -2.86 17.25 -2.53
CA ILE A 179 -2.00 18.10 -1.70
C ILE A 179 -0.51 17.75 -1.91
N CYS A 180 -0.18 16.46 -1.98
CA CYS A 180 1.18 15.97 -2.22
C CYS A 180 1.73 16.38 -3.59
N HIS A 181 0.87 16.40 -4.61
CA HIS A 181 1.23 16.89 -5.93
C HIS A 181 1.37 18.41 -5.91
N TRP A 182 0.38 19.13 -5.39
CA TRP A 182 0.35 20.58 -5.37
C TRP A 182 1.62 21.20 -4.76
N GLN A 183 2.17 20.63 -3.68
CA GLN A 183 3.43 21.15 -3.10
C GLN A 183 4.65 21.10 -4.03
N LYS A 184 4.63 20.27 -5.09
CA LYS A 184 5.71 20.25 -6.09
C LYS A 184 5.67 21.48 -7.00
N SER A 185 4.50 22.08 -7.20
CA SER A 185 4.29 23.22 -8.11
C SER A 185 3.05 24.03 -7.68
N PRO A 186 3.13 24.76 -6.55
CA PRO A 186 1.93 25.37 -5.96
C PRO A 186 1.30 26.46 -6.84
N ASN A 187 2.09 27.10 -7.69
CA ASN A 187 1.67 28.19 -8.58
C ASN A 187 1.33 27.71 -10.00
N ARG A 188 1.38 26.40 -10.28
CA ARG A 188 1.19 25.87 -11.63
C ARG A 188 0.69 24.43 -11.61
N TYR A 189 -0.41 24.17 -12.29
CA TYR A 189 -0.84 22.80 -12.58
C TYR A 189 0.14 22.12 -13.55
N ILE A 190 0.59 20.91 -13.18
CA ILE A 190 1.39 20.04 -14.04
C ILE A 190 0.56 18.78 -14.30
N ALA A 191 0.24 18.52 -15.57
CA ALA A 191 -0.37 17.26 -15.97
C ALA A 191 0.67 16.13 -15.81
N HIS A 192 0.25 15.02 -15.21
CA HIS A 192 1.06 13.80 -15.04
C HIS A 192 0.43 12.65 -15.82
#